data_AF-C1BKW2-F1
#
_entry.id   AF-C1BKW2-F1
#
_cell.length_a   1.000
_cell.length_b   1.000
_cell.length_c   1.000
_cell.angle_alpha   90.00
_cell.angle_beta   90.00
_cell.angle_gamma   90.00
#
_symmetry.space_group_name_H-M   'P 1'
#
loop_
_entity.id
_entity.type
_entity.pdbx_description
1 polymer ?
#
loop_
_entity_poly.entity_id
_entity_poly.type
_entity_poly.pdbx_seq_one_letter_code
_entity_poly.pdbx_strand_id
1 'polypeptide(L)'
;MEQDLTVPVVVGVSVVVLTGLYFLFTGRPTKKQLPQTLQDPTVKYSLLLVEKEDIGHDTKRFRFGLPTPSHVLGLPVGQHVYLSAKVNGALVVRAYTLDKPPQGWNYSSGFVNCDMIREHLPPAADDVLIVCVAHLP
;
A
#
# COMPACT_ATOMS: atom_id res chain seq x y z
N MET A 1 -20.68 -11.50 -58.43
CA MET A 1 -20.34 -12.36 -57.27
C MET A 1 -19.20 -11.70 -56.46
N GLU A 2 -19.26 -10.39 -56.21
CA GLU A 2 -18.17 -9.64 -55.54
C GLU A 2 -18.66 -8.82 -54.33
N GLN A 3 -19.97 -8.82 -54.05
CA GLN A 3 -20.58 -8.06 -52.95
C GLN A 3 -20.67 -8.86 -51.65
N ASP A 4 -20.67 -10.20 -51.69
CA ASP A 4 -20.89 -11.03 -50.50
C ASP A 4 -19.73 -11.01 -49.50
N LEU A 5 -18.49 -10.80 -49.97
CA LEU A 5 -17.30 -10.77 -49.11
C LEU A 5 -16.95 -9.34 -48.63
N THR A 6 -17.35 -8.32 -49.38
CA THR A 6 -16.98 -6.92 -49.10
C THR A 6 -17.74 -6.34 -47.91
N VAL A 7 -19.03 -6.67 -47.78
CA VAL A 7 -19.89 -6.18 -46.68
C VAL A 7 -19.41 -6.60 -45.28
N PRO A 8 -19.14 -7.89 -44.99
CA PRO A 8 -18.70 -8.30 -43.65
C PRO A 8 -17.32 -7.74 -43.27
N VAL A 9 -16.42 -7.55 -44.25
CA VAL A 9 -15.09 -6.98 -44.02
C VAL A 9 -15.19 -5.50 -43.64
N VAL A 10 -16.02 -4.72 -44.34
CA VAL A 10 -16.22 -3.29 -44.04
C VAL A 10 -16.87 -3.09 -42.66
N VAL A 11 -17.82 -3.94 -42.29
CA VAL A 11 -18.44 -3.92 -40.95
C VAL A 11 -17.42 -4.29 -39.87
N GLY A 12 -16.60 -5.31 -40.09
CA GLY A 12 -15.55 -5.70 -39.15
C GLY A 12 -14.54 -4.57 -38.90
N VAL A 13 -14.05 -3.93 -39.97
CA VAL A 13 -13.07 -2.84 -39.87
C VAL A 13 -13.67 -1.61 -39.18
N SER A 14 -14.93 -1.26 -39.48
CA SER A 14 -15.58 -0.12 -38.85
C SER A 14 -15.80 -0.33 -37.35
N VAL A 15 -16.14 -1.54 -36.89
CA VAL A 15 -16.25 -1.84 -35.46
C VAL A 15 -14.89 -1.72 -34.75
N VAL A 16 -13.81 -2.21 -35.35
CA VAL A 16 -12.44 -2.11 -34.78
C VAL A 16 -11.97 -0.65 -34.70
N VAL A 17 -12.24 0.15 -35.74
CA VAL A 17 -11.89 1.58 -35.74
C VAL A 17 -12.70 2.33 -34.69
N LEU A 18 -14.01 2.08 -34.59
CA LEU A 18 -14.87 2.72 -33.60
C LEU A 18 -14.49 2.36 -32.16
N THR A 19 -14.15 1.10 -31.89
CA THR A 19 -13.69 0.65 -30.57
C THR A 19 -12.32 1.24 -30.23
N GLY A 20 -11.39 1.29 -31.20
CA GLY A 20 -10.10 1.98 -31.04
C GLY A 20 -10.28 3.47 -30.74
N LEU A 21 -11.13 4.17 -31.49
CA LEU A 21 -11.44 5.59 -31.25
C LEU A 21 -12.10 5.80 -29.90
N TYR A 22 -13.03 4.92 -29.51
CA TYR A 22 -13.70 4.98 -28.22
C TYR A 22 -12.71 4.87 -27.06
N PHE A 23 -11.75 3.93 -27.12
CA PHE A 23 -10.69 3.81 -26.11
C PHE A 23 -9.67 4.96 -26.15
N LEU A 24 -9.51 5.63 -27.29
CA LEU A 24 -8.65 6.81 -27.40
C LEU A 24 -9.32 8.07 -26.81
N PHE A 25 -10.64 8.21 -27.02
CA PHE A 25 -11.44 9.32 -26.50
C PHE A 25 -11.84 9.15 -25.03
N THR A 26 -12.11 7.92 -24.60
CA THR A 26 -12.28 7.59 -23.18
C THR A 26 -10.89 7.38 -22.59
N GLY A 27 -10.18 8.50 -22.38
CA GLY A 27 -8.83 8.50 -21.83
C GLY A 27 -8.69 7.57 -20.62
N ARG A 28 -7.50 6.96 -20.50
CA ARG A 28 -7.19 6.01 -19.41
C ARG A 28 -7.66 6.58 -18.07
N PRO A 29 -8.47 5.84 -17.28
CA PRO A 29 -8.88 6.30 -15.96
C PRO A 29 -7.63 6.49 -15.10
N THR A 30 -7.25 7.73 -14.86
CA THR A 30 -6.19 8.09 -13.90
C THR A 30 -6.69 7.71 -12.52
N LYS A 31 -6.03 6.73 -11.88
CA LYS A 31 -6.28 6.40 -10.47
C LYS A 31 -6.04 7.67 -9.63
N LYS A 32 -7.11 8.27 -9.11
CA LYS A 32 -6.99 9.37 -8.13
C LYS A 32 -6.30 8.80 -6.89
N GLN A 33 -5.06 9.24 -6.63
CA GLN A 33 -4.34 8.78 -5.45
C GLN A 33 -4.93 9.44 -4.21
N LEU A 34 -5.24 8.63 -3.20
CA LEU A 34 -5.73 9.09 -1.91
C LEU A 34 -4.60 9.87 -1.20
N PRO A 35 -4.92 10.95 -0.47
CA PRO A 35 -3.92 11.76 0.20
C PRO A 35 -3.20 10.94 1.27
N GLN A 36 -1.86 11.04 1.30
CA GLN A 36 -1.00 10.26 2.19
C GLN A 36 -0.65 11.05 3.44
N THR A 37 -0.65 10.37 4.58
CA THR A 37 -0.39 10.99 5.89
C THR A 37 1.10 11.12 6.15
N LEU A 38 1.90 10.10 5.83
CA LEU A 38 3.36 10.13 5.93
C LEU A 38 3.94 10.71 4.65
N GLN A 39 4.10 12.03 4.61
CA GLN A 39 4.69 12.73 3.45
C GLN A 39 6.20 12.92 3.63
N ASP A 40 6.64 13.17 4.86
CA ASP A 40 8.04 13.38 5.20
C ASP A 40 8.47 12.40 6.31
N PRO A 41 9.53 11.60 6.12
CA PRO A 41 10.02 10.65 7.12
C PRO A 41 10.60 11.31 8.39
N THR A 42 10.91 12.61 8.34
CA THR A 42 11.54 13.36 9.43
C THR A 42 10.51 14.01 10.35
N VAL A 43 9.28 14.20 9.86
CA VAL A 43 8.21 14.90 10.58
C VAL A 43 7.43 13.93 11.46
N LYS A 44 7.14 14.34 12.69
CA LYS A 44 6.30 13.58 13.61
C LYS A 44 4.84 13.94 13.41
N TYR A 45 4.02 12.95 13.07
CA TYR A 45 2.58 13.10 12.94
C TYR A 45 1.88 12.58 14.20
N SER A 46 1.15 13.47 14.88
CA SER A 46 0.33 13.09 16.04
C SER A 46 -1.01 12.52 15.57
N LEU A 47 -1.17 11.20 15.67
CA LEU A 47 -2.43 10.53 15.37
C LEU A 47 -3.22 10.27 16.67
N LEU A 48 -4.54 10.47 16.61
CA LEU A 48 -5.41 10.25 17.76
C LEU A 48 -5.66 8.76 17.94
N LEU A 49 -5.56 8.27 19.17
CA LEU A 49 -5.98 6.91 19.49
C LEU A 49 -7.51 6.85 19.44
N VAL A 50 -8.04 6.11 18.48
CA VAL A 50 -9.49 5.95 18.26
C VAL A 50 -10.00 4.75 19.04
N GLU A 51 -9.23 3.66 19.07
CA GLU A 51 -9.65 2.40 19.67
C GLU A 51 -8.48 1.71 20.34
N LYS A 52 -8.73 1.09 21.48
CA LYS A 52 -7.81 0.20 22.17
C LYS A 52 -8.55 -1.10 22.47
N GLU A 53 -8.06 -2.18 21.89
CA GLU A 53 -8.61 -3.53 22.03
C GLU A 53 -7.61 -4.40 22.80
N ASP A 54 -8.07 -5.07 23.85
CA ASP A 54 -7.26 -6.03 24.60
C ASP A 54 -7.45 -7.42 23.96
N ILE A 55 -6.45 -7.88 23.20
CA ILE A 55 -6.48 -9.18 22.51
C ILE A 55 -6.16 -10.32 23.48
N GLY A 56 -5.23 -10.06 24.41
CA GLY A 56 -4.78 -11.04 25.38
C GLY A 56 -4.19 -10.37 26.63
N HIS A 57 -3.53 -11.17 27.46
CA HIS A 57 -2.95 -10.73 28.72
C HIS A 57 -1.89 -9.64 28.54
N ASP A 58 -1.01 -9.80 27.55
CA ASP A 58 0.10 -8.89 27.23
C ASP A 58 -0.07 -8.18 25.87
N THR A 59 -1.03 -8.61 25.08
CA THR A 59 -1.21 -8.18 23.70
C THR A 59 -2.38 -7.22 23.60
N LYS A 60 -2.10 -6.00 23.12
CA LYS A 60 -3.09 -4.95 22.93
C LYS A 60 -2.99 -4.42 21.50
N ARG A 61 -4.13 -4.23 20.85
CA ARG A 61 -4.23 -3.57 19.54
C ARG A 61 -4.70 -2.14 19.74
N PHE A 62 -4.00 -1.22 19.10
CA PHE A 62 -4.30 0.20 19.12
C PHE A 62 -4.65 0.64 17.70
N ARG A 63 -5.81 1.28 17.53
CA ARG A 63 -6.22 1.88 16.27
C ARG A 63 -6.06 3.37 16.37
N PHE A 64 -5.22 3.94 15.52
CA PHE A 64 -5.03 5.37 15.41
C PHE A 64 -5.83 5.92 14.24
N GLY A 65 -6.56 7.01 14.47
CA GLY A 65 -7.30 7.74 13.45
C GLY A 65 -6.35 8.59 12.62
N LEU A 66 -6.51 8.52 11.30
CA LEU A 66 -5.81 9.42 10.38
C LEU A 66 -6.49 10.80 10.39
N PRO A 67 -5.79 11.87 9.95
CA PRO A 67 -6.34 13.23 9.96
C PRO A 67 -7.68 13.37 9.23
N THR A 68 -7.89 12.59 8.16
CA THR A 68 -9.22 12.46 7.55
C THR A 68 -9.54 10.99 7.21
N PRO A 69 -10.82 10.62 7.08
CA PRO A 69 -11.23 9.25 6.73
C PRO A 69 -10.78 8.78 5.33
N SER A 70 -10.48 9.72 4.44
CA SER A 70 -10.00 9.43 3.07
C SER A 70 -8.49 9.34 2.97
N HIS A 71 -7.75 9.68 4.03
CA HIS A 71 -6.30 9.55 4.04
C HIS A 71 -5.90 8.08 4.18
N VAL A 72 -4.77 7.75 3.56
CA VAL A 72 -4.04 6.51 3.83
C VAL A 72 -2.74 6.84 4.55
N LEU A 73 -2.16 5.88 5.26
CA LEU A 73 -0.90 6.14 5.96
C LEU A 73 0.24 6.41 4.96
N GLY A 74 0.27 5.70 3.83
CA GLY A 74 1.30 5.86 2.80
C GLY A 74 2.60 5.11 3.06
N LEU A 75 2.61 4.13 3.98
CA LEU A 75 3.80 3.32 4.29
C LEU A 75 4.06 2.26 3.20
N PRO A 76 5.22 2.23 2.52
CA PRO A 76 5.55 1.19 1.55
C PRO A 76 5.65 -0.20 2.19
N VAL A 77 5.60 -1.24 1.34
CA VAL A 77 5.81 -2.64 1.78
C VAL A 77 7.17 -2.80 2.45
N GLY A 78 7.20 -3.55 3.55
CA GLY A 78 8.43 -3.85 4.29
C GLY A 78 8.94 -2.70 5.15
N GLN A 79 8.23 -1.57 5.22
CA GLN A 79 8.58 -0.47 6.11
C GLN A 79 7.80 -0.48 7.42
N HIS A 80 8.34 0.21 8.42
CA HIS A 80 7.80 0.36 9.76
C HIS A 80 7.65 1.84 10.13
N VAL A 81 6.82 2.12 11.12
CA VAL A 81 6.68 3.46 11.72
C VAL A 81 7.37 3.52 13.07
N TYR A 82 7.81 4.72 13.47
CA TYR A 82 8.30 4.97 14.81
C TYR A 82 7.21 5.61 15.67
N LEU A 83 6.89 5.00 16.81
CA LEU A 83 6.11 5.65 17.86
C LEU A 83 7.05 6.26 18.87
N SER A 84 6.88 7.56 19.14
CA SER A 84 7.60 8.27 20.19
C SER A 84 6.65 8.68 21.30
N ALA A 85 6.94 8.27 22.54
CA ALA A 85 6.17 8.62 23.72
C ALA A 85 7.10 9.07 24.85
N LYS A 86 6.64 9.98 25.69
CA LYS A 86 7.36 10.37 26.90
C LYS A 86 6.93 9.46 28.06
N VAL A 87 7.81 8.57 28.49
CA VAL A 87 7.56 7.62 29.59
C VAL A 87 8.50 7.98 30.73
N ASN A 88 7.96 8.26 31.91
CA ASN A 88 8.74 8.63 33.11
C ASN A 88 9.74 9.80 32.89
N GLY A 89 9.36 10.78 32.09
CA GLY A 89 10.21 11.93 31.78
C GLY A 89 11.20 11.72 30.63
N ALA A 90 11.45 10.47 30.22
CA ALA A 90 12.33 10.13 29.10
C ALA A 90 11.54 9.95 27.79
N LEU A 91 12.12 10.40 26.67
CA LEU A 91 11.56 10.17 25.34
C LEU A 91 11.94 8.76 24.88
N VAL A 92 10.95 7.88 24.73
CA VAL A 92 11.13 6.51 24.23
C VAL A 92 10.60 6.44 22.81
N VAL A 93 11.40 5.87 21.91
CA VAL A 93 11.04 5.65 20.50
C VAL A 93 11.14 4.17 20.18
N ARG A 94 10.12 3.60 19.53
CA ARG A 94 10.04 2.19 19.15
C ARG A 94 9.46 2.02 17.75
N ALA A 95 9.96 1.04 17.01
CA ALA A 95 9.52 0.70 15.67
C ALA A 95 8.33 -0.29 15.71
N TYR A 96 7.36 -0.10 14.83
CA TYR A 96 6.17 -0.95 14.70
C TYR A 96 5.74 -1.11 13.23
N THR A 97 5.22 -2.28 12.87
CA THR A 97 4.60 -2.58 11.57
C THR A 97 3.08 -2.63 11.68
N LEU A 98 2.39 -2.34 10.58
CA LEU A 98 0.92 -2.31 10.56
C LEU A 98 0.34 -3.73 10.42
N ASP A 99 -0.56 -4.09 11.34
CA ASP A 99 -1.36 -5.33 11.27
C ASP A 99 -2.48 -5.22 10.22
N LYS A 100 -3.25 -4.12 10.23
CA LYS A 100 -4.43 -3.91 9.37
C LYS A 100 -4.39 -2.54 8.67
N PRO A 101 -4.19 -2.47 7.33
CA PRO A 101 -4.17 -1.22 6.59
C PRO A 101 -5.59 -0.68 6.34
N PRO A 102 -5.73 0.62 6.02
CA PRO A 102 -7.01 1.22 5.64
C PRO A 102 -7.51 0.75 4.25
N GLN A 103 -8.79 1.01 3.96
CA GLN A 103 -9.42 0.69 2.67
C GLN A 103 -8.74 1.48 1.53
N GLY A 104 -8.42 0.82 0.41
CA GLY A 104 -7.72 1.45 -0.73
C GLY A 104 -6.19 1.41 -0.64
N TRP A 105 -5.64 0.62 0.28
CA TRP A 105 -4.21 0.33 0.38
C TRP A 105 -3.74 -0.53 -0.80
N ASN A 106 -2.74 -0.03 -1.54
CA ASN A 106 -2.19 -0.72 -2.73
C ASN A 106 -0.96 -1.60 -2.40
N TYR A 107 -0.52 -1.61 -1.15
CA TYR A 107 0.71 -2.27 -0.71
C TYR A 107 0.38 -3.51 0.13
N SER A 108 1.36 -4.32 0.48
CA SER A 108 1.19 -5.49 1.34
C SER A 108 0.80 -5.12 2.77
N SER A 109 0.17 -6.06 3.47
CA SER A 109 -0.41 -5.87 4.80
C SER A 109 -0.36 -7.13 5.66
N GLY A 110 -0.30 -6.96 6.98
CA GLY A 110 -0.21 -8.05 7.95
C GLY A 110 1.23 -8.33 8.38
N PHE A 111 1.48 -9.54 8.85
CA PHE A 111 2.84 -9.99 9.20
C PHE A 111 3.72 -10.17 7.96
N VAL A 112 5.04 -10.01 8.12
CA VAL A 112 6.01 -10.38 7.09
C VAL A 112 5.81 -11.85 6.73
N ASN A 113 5.33 -12.12 5.52
CA ASN A 113 5.02 -13.46 5.04
C ASN A 113 5.99 -13.90 3.92
N CYS A 114 5.97 -15.18 3.57
CA CYS A 114 6.88 -15.75 2.57
C CYS A 114 6.76 -15.07 1.20
N ASP A 115 5.57 -14.61 0.82
CA ASP A 115 5.34 -13.98 -0.48
C ASP A 115 5.91 -12.57 -0.53
N MET A 116 5.76 -11.80 0.57
CA MET A 116 6.39 -10.48 0.75
C MET A 116 7.92 -10.60 0.66
N ILE A 117 8.49 -11.62 1.31
CA ILE A 117 9.93 -11.92 1.26
C ILE A 117 10.36 -12.20 -0.19
N ARG A 118 9.67 -13.09 -0.90
CA ARG A 118 10.05 -13.47 -2.27
C ARG A 118 9.93 -12.35 -3.29
N GLU A 119 8.91 -11.51 -3.16
CA GLU A 119 8.69 -10.39 -4.10
C GLU A 119 9.66 -9.23 -3.88
N HIS A 120 10.13 -9.02 -2.65
CA HIS A 120 10.86 -7.81 -2.28
C HIS A 120 12.30 -8.04 -1.84
N LEU A 121 12.72 -9.29 -1.56
CA LEU A 121 14.12 -9.62 -1.29
C LEU A 121 14.81 -10.19 -2.53
N PRO A 122 16.11 -9.92 -2.70
CA PRO A 122 16.89 -10.58 -3.73
C PRO A 122 16.90 -12.11 -3.49
N PRO A 123 17.00 -12.90 -4.57
CA PRO A 123 17.14 -14.35 -4.46
C PRO A 123 18.37 -14.69 -3.61
N ALA A 124 18.29 -15.79 -2.86
CA ALA A 124 19.41 -16.26 -2.05
C ALA A 124 20.62 -16.52 -2.96
N ALA A 125 21.74 -15.84 -2.65
CA ALA A 125 23.02 -15.99 -3.31
C ALA A 125 24.13 -15.81 -2.27
N ASP A 126 25.33 -16.30 -2.58
CA ASP A 126 26.46 -16.35 -1.63
C ASP A 126 26.98 -14.95 -1.22
N ASP A 127 26.60 -13.92 -1.96
CA ASP A 127 26.92 -12.50 -1.74
C ASP A 127 25.77 -11.71 -1.10
N VAL A 128 24.61 -12.33 -0.87
CA VAL A 128 23.42 -11.68 -0.30
C VAL A 128 23.39 -11.84 1.22
N LEU A 129 23.71 -10.76 1.93
CA LEU A 129 23.56 -10.65 3.38
C LEU A 129 22.22 -9.99 3.75
N ILE A 130 21.30 -10.76 4.33
CA ILE A 130 20.06 -10.22 4.92
C ILE A 130 20.32 -9.93 6.41
N VAL A 131 20.55 -8.66 6.73
CA VAL A 131 20.73 -8.20 8.11
C VAL A 131 19.38 -7.89 8.74
N CYS A 132 18.82 -8.85 9.48
CA CYS A 132 17.66 -8.63 10.31
C CYS A 132 18.09 -7.88 11.59
N VAL A 133 17.97 -6.55 11.59
CA VAL A 133 18.23 -5.75 12.79
C VAL A 133 17.04 -5.86 13.73
N ALA A 134 17.05 -6.89 14.58
CA ALA A 134 16.25 -6.88 15.80
C ALA A 134 16.98 -6.00 16.82
N HIS A 135 16.40 -4.85 17.18
CA HIS A 135 16.88 -4.10 18.34
C HIS A 135 16.52 -4.93 19.59
N LEU A 136 17.48 -5.75 20.07
CA LEU A 136 17.34 -6.39 21.36
C LEU A 136 17.44 -5.33 22.47
N PRO A 137 16.60 -5.41 23.52
CA PRO A 137 16.70 -4.54 24.70
C PRO A 137 17.98 -4.80 25.51
#